data_AF-G7JM61-F1
#
_entry.id   AF-G7JM61-F1
#
_cell.length_a   1.000
_cell.length_b   1.000
_cell.length_c   1.000
_cell.angle_alpha   90.00
_cell.angle_beta   90.00
_cell.angle_gamma   90.00
#
_symmetry.space_group_name_H-M   'P 1'
#
loop_
_entity.id
_entity.type
_entity.pdbx_description
1 polymer ?
#
loop_
_entity_poly.entity_id
_entity_poly.type
_entity_poly.pdbx_seq_one_letter_code
_entity_poly.pdbx_strand_id
1 'polypeptide(L)'
;MIQLLDTHQQSNDVLLLEMWGTGGIGKITIAKAIYNKIGRNFEGRSFLANIREVWEQVSRQVYLQEQLMYDIFKEITTKIQNIEKMRSGKK
;
A
#
# COMPACT_ATOMS: atom_id res chain seq x y z
N MET A 1 4.89 14.59 -13.13
CA MET A 1 3.50 14.52 -13.60
C MET A 1 2.66 13.80 -12.55
N ILE A 2 1.44 14.27 -12.28
CA ILE A 2 0.48 13.63 -11.37
C ILE A 2 -0.75 13.30 -12.19
N GLN A 3 -1.27 12.08 -12.09
CA GLN A 3 -2.44 11.62 -12.82
C GLN A 3 -3.41 10.93 -11.87
N LEU A 4 -4.70 11.23 -12.02
CA LEU A 4 -5.75 10.45 -11.40
C LEU A 4 -5.98 9.20 -12.24
N LEU A 5 -5.83 8.03 -11.62
CA LEU A 5 -6.11 6.75 -12.27
C LEU A 5 -7.59 6.41 -12.09
N ASP A 6 -8.26 6.11 -13.20
CA ASP A 6 -9.61 5.58 -13.18
C ASP A 6 -9.54 4.09 -12.81
N THR A 7 -9.94 3.76 -11.59
CA THR A 7 -10.18 2.38 -11.21
C THR A 7 -11.55 1.99 -11.75
N HIS A 8 -11.60 1.05 -12.69
CA HIS A 8 -12.81 0.51 -13.37
C HIS A 8 -13.92 -0.05 -12.45
N GLN A 9 -13.87 0.22 -11.15
CA GLN A 9 -14.82 -0.21 -10.15
C GLN A 9 -15.28 1.03 -9.37
N GLN A 10 -16.51 1.46 -9.64
CA GLN A 10 -17.18 2.65 -9.11
C GLN A 10 -17.41 2.55 -7.58
N SER A 11 -16.35 2.69 -6.79
CA SER A 11 -16.48 3.18 -5.42
C SER A 11 -16.17 4.66 -5.45
N ASN A 12 -17.16 5.51 -5.14
CA ASN A 12 -16.97 6.97 -5.11
C ASN A 12 -15.97 7.43 -4.03
N ASP A 13 -15.55 6.51 -3.15
CA ASP A 13 -14.74 6.81 -1.97
C ASP A 13 -13.25 6.49 -2.16
N VAL A 14 -12.83 5.94 -3.30
CA VAL A 14 -11.44 5.57 -3.57
C VAL A 14 -10.83 6.47 -4.65
N LEU A 15 -9.75 7.15 -4.30
CA LEU A 15 -8.97 8.00 -5.21
C LEU A 15 -7.57 7.41 -5.38
N LEU A 16 -7.21 7.04 -6.61
CA LEU A 16 -5.86 6.55 -6.92
C LEU A 16 -5.05 7.60 -7.69
N LEU A 17 -3.97 8.08 -7.08
CA LEU A 17 -3.08 9.08 -7.70
C LEU A 17 -1.76 8.44 -8.08
N GLU A 18 -1.38 8.59 -9.36
CA GLU A 18 -0.07 8.21 -9.87
C GLU A 18 0.84 9.43 -9.97
N MET A 19 2.09 9.29 -9.53
CA MET A 19 3.11 10.31 -9.65
C MET A 19 4.34 9.77 -10.37
N TRP A 20 4.62 10.27 -11.56
CA TRP A 20 5.73 9.80 -12.40
C TRP A 20 6.54 10.96 -12.98
N GLY A 21 7.73 10.66 -13.49
CA GLY A 21 8.66 11.65 -14.06
C GLY A 21 10.12 11.36 -13.73
N THR A 22 11.01 12.26 -14.12
CA THR A 22 12.47 12.12 -13.96
C THR A 22 12.91 11.98 -12.50
N GLY A 23 14.09 11.41 -12.29
CA GLY A 23 14.73 11.32 -10.97
C GLY A 23 15.05 12.72 -10.40
N GLY A 24 15.14 12.84 -9.07
CA GLY A 24 15.56 14.08 -8.40
C GLY A 24 14.49 15.17 -8.25
N ILE A 25 13.35 15.07 -8.94
CA ILE A 25 12.29 16.11 -8.90
C ILE A 25 11.46 16.13 -7.59
N GLY A 26 11.76 15.25 -6.63
CA GLY A 26 11.09 15.24 -5.32
C GLY A 26 9.71 14.59 -5.27
N LYS A 27 9.38 13.67 -6.19
CA LYS A 27 8.06 12.98 -6.21
C LYS A 27 7.67 12.38 -4.86
N ILE A 28 8.60 11.64 -4.23
CA ILE A 28 8.40 11.01 -2.93
C ILE A 28 8.17 12.07 -1.85
N THR A 29 8.92 13.16 -1.90
CA THR A 29 8.79 14.29 -0.97
C THR A 29 7.39 14.91 -1.05
N ILE A 30 6.89 15.14 -2.27
CA ILE A 30 5.55 15.69 -2.50
C ILE A 30 4.47 14.70 -2.02
N ALA A 31 4.59 13.42 -2.34
CA ALA A 31 3.65 12.39 -1.87
C ALA A 31 3.58 12.36 -0.34
N LYS A 32 4.73 12.43 0.34
CA LYS A 32 4.81 12.48 1.80
C LYS A 32 4.20 13.76 2.37
N ALA A 33 4.40 14.91 1.71
CA ALA A 33 3.78 16.17 2.12
C ALA A 33 2.25 16.13 2.00
N ILE A 34 1.71 15.56 0.92
CA ILE A 34 0.27 15.34 0.75
C ILE A 34 -0.27 14.44 1.85
N TYR A 35 0.36 13.28 2.06
CA TYR A 35 0.02 12.34 3.12
C TYR A 35 -0.06 12.99 4.50
N ASN A 36 0.95 13.79 4.86
CA ASN A 36 0.97 14.51 6.13
C ASN A 36 -0.14 15.56 6.23
N LYS A 37 -0.44 16.25 5.13
CA LYS A 37 -1.43 17.33 5.08
C LYS A 37 -2.86 16.83 5.23
N ILE A 38 -3.25 15.79 4.50
CA ILE A 38 -4.63 15.29 4.47
C ILE A 38 -4.85 14.09 5.39
N GLY A 39 -3.81 13.35 5.73
CA GLY A 39 -3.92 12.09 6.48
C GLY A 39 -4.54 12.26 7.86
N ARG A 40 -4.44 13.44 8.48
CA ARG A 40 -5.08 13.73 9.77
C ARG A 40 -6.62 13.69 9.73
N ASN A 41 -7.21 13.71 8.53
CA ASN A 41 -8.65 13.63 8.32
C ASN A 41 -9.16 12.18 8.22
N PHE A 42 -8.25 11.20 8.27
CA PHE A 42 -8.58 9.77 8.17
C PHE A 42 -8.28 9.09 9.50
N GLU A 43 -9.16 8.17 9.92
CA GLU A 43 -9.00 7.38 11.14
C GLU A 43 -7.82 6.40 11.04
N GLY A 44 -7.72 5.73 9.89
CA GLY A 44 -6.61 4.85 9.52
C GLY A 44 -5.79 5.45 8.37
N ARG A 45 -4.45 5.36 8.47
CA ARG A 45 -3.55 5.85 7.42
C ARG A 45 -2.21 5.12 7.48
N SER A 46 -1.65 4.78 6.32
CA SER A 46 -0.32 4.19 6.21
C SER A 46 0.49 4.87 5.11
N PHE A 47 1.80 4.98 5.33
CA PHE A 47 2.75 5.42 4.31
C PHE A 47 3.82 4.34 4.11
N LEU A 48 3.65 3.54 3.05
CA LEU A 48 4.61 2.51 2.68
C LEU A 48 5.65 3.10 1.72
N ALA A 49 6.86 3.34 2.22
CA ALA A 49 8.00 3.76 1.40
C ALA A 49 8.72 2.54 0.82
N ASN A 50 9.45 2.74 -0.29
CA ASN A 50 10.41 1.75 -0.80
C ASN A 50 9.81 0.36 -1.06
N ILE A 51 8.52 0.32 -1.45
CA ILE A 51 7.74 -0.92 -1.58
C ILE A 51 8.49 -1.94 -2.42
N ARG A 52 9.00 -1.54 -3.59
CA ARG A 52 9.74 -2.43 -4.49
C ARG A 52 10.95 -3.08 -3.80
N GLU A 53 11.76 -2.28 -3.12
CA GLU A 53 12.99 -2.72 -2.44
C GLU A 53 12.68 -3.65 -1.27
N VAL A 54 11.58 -3.41 -0.54
CA VAL A 54 11.14 -4.27 0.57
C VAL A 54 10.47 -5.54 0.04
N TRP A 55 9.67 -5.44 -1.03
CA TRP A 55 8.95 -6.56 -1.63
C TRP A 55 9.87 -7.60 -2.28
N GLU A 56 10.98 -7.14 -2.86
CA GLU A 56 12.01 -7.99 -3.48
C GLU A 56 12.87 -8.73 -2.43
N GLN A 57 12.82 -8.36 -1.15
CA GLN A 57 13.52 -9.09 -0.08
C GLN A 57 12.78 -10.37 0.30
N VAL A 58 13.56 -11.44 0.51
CA VAL A 58 13.03 -12.75 0.95
C VAL A 58 12.14 -12.58 2.18
N SER A 59 10.90 -13.07 2.08
CA SER A 59 9.92 -13.11 3.16
C SER A 59 9.42 -11.75 3.70
N ARG A 60 9.63 -10.63 2.99
CA ARG A 60 9.22 -9.29 3.45
C ARG A 60 7.90 -8.76 2.85
N GLN A 61 7.25 -9.56 2.02
CA GLN A 61 5.92 -9.26 1.48
C GLN A 61 4.86 -9.22 2.59
N VAL A 62 4.90 -10.22 3.47
CA VAL A 62 4.03 -10.31 4.65
C VAL A 62 4.22 -9.10 5.56
N TYR A 63 5.46 -8.65 5.74
CA TYR A 63 5.77 -7.47 6.53
C TYR A 63 5.07 -6.20 6.02
N LEU A 64 5.06 -5.95 4.70
CA LEU A 64 4.36 -4.79 4.13
C LEU A 64 2.84 -4.86 4.34
N GLN A 65 2.26 -6.07 4.25
CA GLN A 65 0.84 -6.30 4.50
C GLN A 65 0.50 -6.09 5.98
N GLU A 66 1.31 -6.64 6.88
CA GLU A 66 1.16 -6.48 8.33
C GLU A 66 1.29 -5.00 8.73
N GLN A 67 2.27 -4.28 8.19
CA GLN A 67 2.44 -2.85 8.45
C GLN A 67 1.20 -2.06 7.99
N LEU A 68 0.71 -2.31 6.77
CA LEU A 68 -0.48 -1.64 6.24
C LEU A 68 -1.70 -1.86 7.13
N MET A 69 -1.93 -3.11 7.54
CA MET A 69 -3.05 -3.46 8.41
C MET A 69 -2.91 -2.81 9.78
N TYR A 70 -1.73 -2.87 10.38
CA TYR A 70 -1.45 -2.26 11.68
C TYR A 70 -1.68 -0.74 11.66
N ASP A 71 -1.17 -0.06 10.63
CA ASP A 71 -1.28 1.39 10.48
C ASP A 71 -2.74 1.86 10.28
N ILE A 72 -3.57 1.07 9.59
CA ILE A 72 -4.97 1.40 9.30
C ILE A 72 -5.89 1.02 10.46
N PHE A 73 -5.79 -0.20 10.98
CA PHE A 73 -6.75 -0.73 11.96
C PHE A 73 -6.31 -0.50 13.40
N LYS A 74 -5.03 -0.21 13.64
CA LYS A 74 -4.42 -0.07 14.97
C LYS A 74 -4.64 -1.25 15.94
N GLU A 75 -5.10 -2.38 15.43
CA GLU A 75 -5.25 -3.63 16.17
C GLU A 75 -4.02 -4.52 15.98
N ILE A 76 -3.81 -5.42 16.96
CA ILE A 76 -2.73 -6.40 16.96
C ILE A 76 -2.89 -7.26 15.72
N THR A 77 -1.90 -7.21 14.83
CA THR A 77 -1.81 -7.98 13.60
C THR A 77 -2.10 -9.46 13.86
N THR A 78 -3.29 -9.93 13.49
CA THR A 78 -3.55 -11.35 13.32
C THR A 78 -2.54 -11.87 12.31
N LYS A 79 -1.72 -12.86 12.68
CA LYS A 79 -0.73 -13.48 11.77
C LYS A 79 -1.40 -13.75 10.42
N ILE A 80 -0.92 -13.10 9.35
CA ILE A 80 -1.43 -13.35 8.01
C ILE A 80 -1.09 -14.80 7.67
N GLN A 81 -2.12 -15.63 7.53
CA GLN A 81 -1.93 -17.03 7.17
C GLN A 81 -1.71 -17.14 5.66
N ASN A 82 -0.61 -17.78 5.24
CA ASN A 82 -0.40 -18.13 3.85
C ASN A 82 -1.48 -19.13 3.42
N ILE A 83 -2.35 -18.72 2.51
CA ILE A 83 -3.36 -19.61 1.90
C ILE A 83 -2.72 -20.29 0.68
N GLU A 84 -1.74 -21.17 0.91
CA GLU A 84 -1.40 -22.13 -0.13
C GLU A 84 -2.56 -23.11 -0.27
N LYS A 85 -3.45 -22.84 -1.24
CA LYS A 85 -4.52 -23.74 -1.62
C LYS A 85 -3.88 -24.95 -2.31
N MET A 86 -3.51 -25.98 -1.54
CA MET A 86 -3.14 -27.27 -2.10
C MET A 86 -4.32 -27.79 -2.94
N ARG A 87 -4.17 -27.76 -4.27
CA ARG A 87 -4.98 -28.59 -5.14
C ARG A 87 -4.60 -30.04 -4.85
N SER A 88 -5.31 -30.66 -3.91
CA SER A 88 -5.30 -32.11 -3.75
C SER A 88 -5.79 -32.71 -5.07
N GLY A 89 -4.85 -33.19 -5.88
CA GLY A 89 -5.16 -34.12 -6.96
C GLY A 89 -5.84 -35.32 -6.33
N LYS A 90 -7.13 -35.50 -6.61
CA LYS A 90 -7.78 -36.79 -6.44
C LYS A 90 -7.19 -37.71 -7.52
N LYS A 91 -6.41 -38.71 -7.11
CA LYS A 91 -6.34 -39.97 -7.82
C LYS A 91 -7.38 -40.89 -7.24
#